data_AF-A0A386C7J2-F1
#
_entry.id   AF-A0A386C7J2-F1
#
_cell.length_a   1.000
_cell.length_b   1.000
_cell.length_c   1.000
_cell.angle_alpha   90.00
_cell.angle_beta   90.00
_cell.angle_gamma   90.00
#
_symmetry.space_group_name_H-M   'P 1'
#
loop_
_entity.id
_entity.type
_entity.pdbx_description
1 polymer ?
#
loop_
_entity_poly.entity_id
_entity_poly.type
_entity_poly.pdbx_seq_one_letter_code
_entity_poly.pdbx_strand_id
1 'polypeptide(L)'
;MTSANNLVRVLENVEGAVACELLGALTATDFRRPHKSGAGTQAAYDVARGTIASWGEDRIPAPDIEAARRLIASGALVRAAEEAIGAPILV
;
A
#
# COMPACT_ATOMS: atom_id res chain seq x y z
N MET A 1 -4.83 7.19 -30.26
CA MET A 1 -5.78 7.40 -29.14
C MET A 1 -6.08 6.13 -28.36
N THR A 2 -6.39 5.00 -29.01
CA THR A 2 -6.77 3.73 -28.32
C THR A 2 -5.75 3.23 -27.29
N SER A 3 -4.45 3.21 -27.62
CA SER A 3 -3.43 2.70 -26.68
C SER A 3 -3.28 3.53 -25.40
N ALA A 4 -3.45 4.85 -25.49
CA ALA A 4 -3.39 5.73 -24.32
C ALA A 4 -4.58 5.49 -23.37
N ASN A 5 -5.78 5.29 -23.91
CA ASN A 5 -6.97 4.98 -23.11
C ASN A 5 -6.89 3.59 -22.46
N ASN A 6 -6.29 2.63 -23.17
CA ASN A 6 -6.06 1.29 -22.62
C ASN A 6 -5.10 1.31 -21.43
N LEU A 7 -4.05 2.15 -21.48
CA LEU A 7 -3.09 2.28 -20.38
C LEU A 7 -3.76 2.78 -19.09
N VAL A 8 -4.63 3.78 -19.18
CA VAL A 8 -5.35 4.31 -18.01
C VAL A 8 -6.16 3.20 -17.32
N ARG A 9 -6.91 2.41 -18.09
CA ARG A 9 -7.70 1.30 -17.55
C ARG A 9 -6.83 0.20 -16.92
N VAL A 10 -5.67 -0.08 -17.52
CA VAL A 10 -4.72 -1.05 -16.96
C VAL A 10 -4.15 -0.55 -15.63
N LEU A 11 -3.75 0.72 -15.56
CA LEU A 11 -3.28 1.32 -14.31
C LEU A 11 -4.35 1.27 -13.22
N GLU A 12 -5.60 1.62 -13.56
CA GLU A 12 -6.71 1.56 -12.61
C GLU A 12 -6.92 0.14 -12.05
N ASN A 13 -6.78 -0.89 -12.89
CA ASN A 13 -6.91 -2.29 -12.45
C ASN A 13 -5.73 -2.74 -11.60
N VAL A 14 -4.50 -2.39 -12.00
CA VAL A 14 -3.28 -2.76 -11.27
C VAL A 14 -3.26 -2.09 -9.90
N GLU A 15 -3.58 -0.80 -9.80
CA GLU A 15 -3.72 -0.12 -8.51
C GLU A 15 -4.75 -0.79 -7.61
N GLY A 16 -5.87 -1.26 -8.17
CA GLY A 16 -6.88 -2.00 -7.41
C GLY A 16 -6.35 -3.33 -6.87
N ALA A 17 -5.64 -4.09 -7.72
CA ALA A 17 -5.03 -5.36 -7.31
C ALA A 17 -3.97 -5.16 -6.21
N VAL A 18 -3.06 -4.19 -6.40
CA VAL A 18 -2.01 -3.86 -5.43
C VAL A 18 -2.58 -3.27 -4.14
N ALA A 19 -3.70 -2.54 -4.20
CA ALA A 19 -4.42 -2.08 -3.01
C ALA A 19 -4.93 -3.26 -2.16
N CYS A 20 -5.56 -4.26 -2.78
CA CYS A 20 -5.98 -5.47 -2.07
C CYS A 20 -4.80 -6.23 -1.47
N GLU A 21 -3.68 -6.34 -2.21
CA GLU A 21 -2.45 -6.96 -1.69
C GLU A 21 -1.92 -6.21 -0.47
N LEU A 22 -1.87 -4.87 -0.51
CA LEU A 22 -1.46 -4.04 0.62
C LEU A 22 -2.32 -4.31 1.86
N LEU A 23 -3.65 -4.33 1.73
CA LEU A 23 -4.56 -4.62 2.85
C LEU A 23 -4.29 -5.99 3.47
N GLY A 24 -4.05 -7.00 2.64
CA GLY A 24 -3.64 -8.32 3.08
C GLY A 24 -2.29 -8.32 3.80
N ALA A 25 -1.29 -7.63 3.25
CA ALA A 25 0.05 -7.53 3.81
C ALA A 25 0.07 -6.80 5.17
N LEU A 26 -0.72 -5.74 5.33
CA LEU A 26 -0.86 -5.03 6.60
C LEU A 26 -1.45 -5.97 7.67
N THR A 27 -2.53 -6.67 7.34
CA THR A 27 -3.19 -7.59 8.28
C THR A 27 -2.30 -8.78 8.62
N ALA A 28 -1.61 -9.36 7.64
CA ALA A 28 -0.63 -10.41 7.87
C ALA A 28 0.51 -9.94 8.77
N THR A 29 0.94 -8.67 8.64
CA THR A 29 1.97 -8.08 9.50
C THR A 29 1.47 -7.89 10.93
N ASP A 30 0.23 -7.45 11.12
CA ASP A 30 -0.40 -7.35 12.44
C ASP A 30 -0.39 -8.71 13.17
N PHE A 31 -0.75 -9.79 12.47
CA PHE A 31 -0.76 -11.14 13.06
C PHE A 31 0.62 -11.71 13.39
N ARG A 32 1.69 -11.12 12.84
CA ARG A 32 3.08 -11.53 13.11
C ARG A 32 3.72 -10.78 14.27
N ARG A 33 3.02 -9.84 14.90
CA ARG A 33 3.54 -9.13 16.08
C ARG A 33 3.89 -10.12 17.20
N PRO A 34 4.98 -9.91 17.96
CA PRO A 34 5.78 -8.68 18.04
C PRO A 34 6.95 -8.58 17.03
N HIS A 35 7.06 -9.48 16.05
CA HIS A 35 8.13 -9.37 15.06
C HIS A 35 8.04 -8.05 14.29
N LYS A 36 9.21 -7.50 13.93
CA LYS A 36 9.35 -6.26 13.17
C LYS A 36 9.82 -6.57 11.76
N SER A 37 9.31 -5.82 10.79
CA SER A 37 9.80 -5.88 9.41
C SER A 37 11.14 -5.15 9.28
N GLY A 38 11.81 -5.30 8.13
CA GLY A 38 12.99 -4.48 7.80
C GLY A 38 12.64 -2.99 7.72
N ALA A 39 13.66 -2.11 7.79
CA ALA A 39 13.47 -0.66 7.96
C ALA A 39 12.49 -0.04 6.95
N GLY A 40 12.70 -0.24 5.65
CA GLY A 40 11.83 0.32 4.59
C GLY A 40 10.40 -0.24 4.66
N THR A 41 10.24 -1.55 4.85
CA THR A 41 8.93 -2.19 4.99
C THR A 41 8.19 -1.70 6.24
N GLN A 42 8.90 -1.51 7.35
CA GLN A 42 8.30 -1.01 8.59
C GLN A 42 7.80 0.43 8.41
N ALA A 43 8.59 1.30 7.76
CA ALA A 43 8.17 2.67 7.48
C ALA A 43 6.94 2.75 6.56
N ALA A 44 6.91 1.95 5.49
CA ALA A 44 5.74 1.86 4.61
C ALA A 44 4.49 1.32 5.36
N TYR A 45 4.67 0.29 6.19
CA TYR A 45 3.61 -0.23 7.05
C TYR A 45 3.07 0.84 8.01
N ASP A 46 3.95 1.63 8.65
CA ASP A 46 3.56 2.64 9.63
C ASP A 46 2.73 3.76 8.97
N VAL A 47 3.15 4.22 7.78
CA VAL A 47 2.39 5.19 6.97
C VAL A 47 1.01 4.63 6.58
N ALA A 48 0.98 3.38 6.11
CA ALA A 48 -0.27 2.75 5.70
C ALA A 48 -1.23 2.57 6.89
N ARG A 49 -0.73 2.14 8.06
CA ARG A 49 -1.54 2.00 9.29
C ARG A 49 -1.97 3.34 9.90
N GLY A 50 -1.26 4.42 9.60
CA GLY A 50 -1.73 5.78 9.90
C GLY A 50 -2.99 6.19 9.12
N THR A 51 -3.26 5.54 7.99
CA THR A 51 -4.41 5.84 7.12
C THR A 51 -5.49 4.75 7.16
N ILE A 52 -5.09 3.48 7.26
CA ILE A 52 -5.96 2.31 7.13
C ILE A 52 -5.99 1.55 8.46
N ALA A 53 -7.17 1.51 9.06
CA ALA A 53 -7.39 0.84 10.34
C ALA A 53 -7.15 -0.67 10.27
N SER A 54 -6.71 -1.26 11.39
CA SER A 54 -6.56 -2.72 11.52
C SER A 54 -7.88 -3.45 11.27
N TRP A 55 -7.77 -4.66 10.73
CA TRP A 55 -8.93 -5.50 10.39
C TRP A 55 -9.29 -6.40 11.57
N GLY A 56 -10.09 -5.87 12.50
CA GLY A 56 -10.55 -6.61 13.68
C GLY A 56 -11.87 -7.35 13.47
N GLU A 57 -12.86 -6.66 12.91
CA GLU A 57 -14.18 -7.20 12.60
C GLU A 57 -14.48 -7.02 11.11
N ASP A 58 -15.43 -7.80 10.59
CA ASP A 58 -15.85 -7.69 9.20
C ASP A 58 -16.50 -6.33 8.92
N ARG A 59 -16.13 -5.74 7.79
CA ARG A 59 -16.60 -4.42 7.38
C ARG A 59 -16.55 -4.27 5.87
N ILE A 60 -17.22 -3.23 5.37
CA ILE A 60 -17.21 -2.91 3.94
C ILE A 60 -15.76 -2.62 3.51
N PRO A 61 -15.21 -3.34 2.51
CA PRO A 61 -13.81 -3.23 2.13
C PRO A 61 -13.53 -2.01 1.22
N ALA A 62 -14.55 -1.49 0.53
CA ALA A 62 -14.38 -0.44 -0.47
C ALA A 62 -13.68 0.84 0.05
N PRO A 63 -13.98 1.37 1.25
CA PRO A 63 -13.27 2.52 1.80
C PRO A 63 -11.77 2.28 2.01
N ASP A 64 -11.39 1.09 2.47
CA ASP A 64 -10.00 0.73 2.72
C ASP A 64 -9.23 0.49 1.42
N ILE A 65 -9.86 -0.16 0.44
CA ILE A 65 -9.29 -0.34 -0.91
C ILE A 65 -9.01 1.04 -1.51
N GLU A 66 -9.97 1.95 -1.42
CA GLU A 66 -9.83 3.30 -1.95
C GLU A 66 -8.76 4.12 -1.20
N ALA A 67 -8.65 3.98 0.11
CA ALA A 67 -7.55 4.57 0.88
C ALA A 67 -6.17 4.00 0.47
N ALA A 68 -6.08 2.70 0.26
CA ALA A 68 -4.86 2.03 -0.21
C ALA A 68 -4.47 2.49 -1.62
N ARG A 69 -5.44 2.61 -2.54
CA ARG A 69 -5.21 3.15 -3.89
C ARG A 69 -4.62 4.56 -3.84
N ARG A 70 -5.16 5.44 -3.00
CA ARG A 70 -4.61 6.80 -2.84
C ARG A 70 -3.18 6.80 -2.31
N LEU A 71 -2.86 5.94 -1.35
CA LEU A 71 -1.48 5.80 -0.85
C LEU A 71 -0.52 5.33 -1.95
N ILE A 72 -0.93 4.35 -2.76
CA ILE A 72 -0.16 3.85 -3.90
C ILE A 72 0.04 4.95 -4.94
N ALA A 73 -1.04 5.57 -5.42
CA ALA A 73 -1.00 6.60 -6.45
C ALA A 73 -0.20 7.85 -6.02
N SER A 74 -0.23 8.20 -4.73
CA SER A 74 0.55 9.32 -4.20
C SER A 74 2.05 9.04 -4.08
N GLY A 75 2.49 7.78 -4.19
CA GLY A 75 3.87 7.36 -3.95
C GLY A 75 4.32 7.48 -2.49
N ALA A 76 3.41 7.70 -1.54
CA ALA A 76 3.76 7.93 -0.13
C ALA A 76 4.51 6.76 0.50
N LEU A 77 4.14 5.53 0.15
CA LEU A 77 4.76 4.31 0.68
C LEU A 77 6.21 4.15 0.21
N VAL A 78 6.47 4.46 -1.07
CA VAL A 78 7.82 4.40 -1.65
C VAL A 78 8.72 5.45 -0.99
N ARG A 79 8.26 6.71 -0.90
CA ARG A 79 9.03 7.77 -0.24
C ARG A 79 9.38 7.42 1.20
N ALA A 80 8.40 6.93 1.97
CA ALA A 80 8.65 6.52 3.35
C ALA A 80 9.68 5.40 3.46
N ALA A 81 9.65 4.43 2.53
CA ALA A 81 10.62 3.36 2.50
C ALA A 81 12.03 3.86 2.10
N GLU A 82 12.13 4.72 1.07
CA GLU A 82 13.38 5.32 0.61
C GLU A 82 14.05 6.19 1.68
N GLU A 83 13.27 7.02 2.36
CA GLU A 83 13.74 7.84 3.48
C GLU A 83 14.27 6.97 4.63
N ALA A 84 13.59 5.86 4.94
CA ALA A 84 14.00 4.96 6.01
C ALA A 84 15.28 4.16 5.70
N ILE A 85 15.55 3.86 4.43
CA ILE A 85 16.77 3.13 4.02
C ILE A 85 17.90 4.07 3.58
N GLY A 86 17.62 5.36 3.37
CA GLY A 86 18.61 6.36 2.95
C GLY A 86 19.07 6.21 1.49
N ALA A 87 18.29 5.54 0.65
CA ALA A 87 18.62 5.28 -0.75
C ALA A 87 17.35 5.17 -1.60
N PRO A 88 17.39 5.58 -2.89
CA PRO A 88 16.27 5.38 -3.80
C PRO A 88 16.05 3.88 -4.10
N ILE A 89 14.80 3.46 -4.12
CA ILE A 89 14.39 2.10 -4.49
C ILE A 89 14.21 2.00 -6.01
N LEU A 90 13.78 3.11 -6.63
CA LEU A 90 13.66 3.23 -8.08
C LEU A 90 14.85 4.02 -8.62
N VAL A 91 15.80 3.29 -9.21
CA VAL A 91 16.88 3.81 -10.06
C VAL A 91 16.76 3.14 -11.42
#